data_AF-A0A3S3HJI8-F1
#
_entry.id   AF-A0A3S3HJI8-F1
#
_cell.length_a   1.000
_cell.length_b   1.000
_cell.length_c   1.000
_cell.angle_alpha   90.00
_cell.angle_beta   90.00
_cell.angle_gamma   90.00
#
_symmetry.space_group_name_H-M   'P 1'
#
loop_
_entity.id
_entity.type
_entity.pdbx_description
1 polymer ?
#
loop_
_entity_poly.entity_id
_entity_poly.type
_entity_poly.pdbx_seq_one_letter_code
_entity_poly.pdbx_strand_id
1 'polypeptide(L)' 'MKWITATVVGVYLVVFVQMLTEPAYGRYYVLEAVTPDGQVFVAGSGSDCESAWANPVFPAAVVRVSCIRLR' A
#
# COMPACT_ATOMS: atom_id res chain seq x y z
N MET A 1 29.26 -19.39 -25.94
CA MET A 1 28.22 -19.71 -24.95
C MET A 1 27.74 -18.39 -24.34
N LYS A 2 26.47 -18.05 -24.58
CA LYS A 2 25.85 -16.73 -24.37
C LYS A 2 24.86 -16.84 -23.20
N TRP A 3 25.08 -16.13 -22.10
CA TRP A 3 24.17 -16.13 -20.93
C TRP A 3 24.03 -14.74 -20.25
N ILE A 4 24.07 -13.63 -21.00
CA ILE A 4 24.02 -12.28 -20.39
C ILE A 4 22.67 -11.56 -20.62
N THR A 5 21.77 -12.10 -21.44
CA THR A 5 20.53 -11.38 -21.82
C THR A 5 19.34 -11.55 -20.86
N ALA A 6 19.33 -12.55 -19.98
CA ALA A 6 18.15 -12.83 -19.14
C ALA A 6 18.01 -11.88 -17.92
N THR A 7 19.13 -11.38 -17.40
CA THR A 7 19.14 -10.60 -16.15
C THR A 7 18.59 -9.18 -16.33
N VAL A 8 18.81 -8.61 -17.52
CA VAL A 8 18.46 -7.21 -17.79
C VAL A 8 16.94 -7.02 -17.86
N VAL A 9 16.21 -7.96 -18.48
CA VAL A 9 14.74 -7.88 -18.61
C VAL A 9 14.03 -8.00 -17.25
N GLY A 10 14.54 -8.84 -16.36
CA GLY A 10 13.97 -9.01 -15.03
C GLY A 10 14.02 -7.75 -14.18
N VAL A 11 15.12 -6.98 -14.26
CA VAL A 11 15.28 -5.73 -13.50
C VAL A 11 14.33 -4.64 -13.99
N TYR A 12 14.14 -4.51 -15.31
CA TYR A 12 13.20 -3.52 -15.86
C TYR A 12 11.74 -3.80 -15.47
N LEU A 13 11.33 -5.08 -15.40
CA LEU A 13 9.98 -5.43 -14.98
C LEU A 13 9.71 -5.09 -13.51
N VAL A 14 10.67 -5.35 -12.61
CA VAL A 14 10.51 -5.01 -11.18
C VAL A 14 10.38 -3.50 -10.98
N VAL A 15 11.20 -2.70 -11.67
CA VAL A 15 11.12 -1.23 -11.61
C VAL A 15 9.82 -0.70 -12.20
N PHE A 16 9.34 -1.29 -13.30
CA PHE A 16 8.08 -0.88 -13.92
C PHE A 16 6.85 -1.19 -13.04
N VAL A 17 6.87 -2.32 -12.33
CA VAL A 17 5.81 -2.68 -11.36
C VAL A 17 5.83 -1.72 -10.16
N GLN A 18 7.01 -1.33 -9.67
CA GLN A 18 7.14 -0.32 -8.60
C GLN A 18 6.62 1.06 -9.04
N MET A 19 6.87 1.48 -10.28
CA MET A 19 6.32 2.73 -10.84
C MET A 19 4.80 2.70 -11.03
N LEU A 20 4.21 1.54 -11.33
CA LEU A 20 2.76 1.36 -11.41
C LEU A 20 2.08 1.29 -10.03
N THR A 21 2.85 1.13 -8.96
CA THR A 21 2.36 1.06 -7.58
C THR A 21 2.69 2.30 -6.75
N GLU A 22 3.20 3.39 -7.34
CA GLU A 22 3.08 4.71 -6.72
C GLU A 22 1.61 5.12 -6.80
N PRO A 23 0.81 5.01 -5.72
CA PRO A 23 -0.53 5.59 -5.76
C PRO A 23 -0.33 7.07 -6.03
N ALA A 24 -1.01 7.61 -7.04
CA ALA A 24 -1.01 9.04 -7.28
C ALA A 24 -1.38 9.75 -5.96
N TYR A 25 -0.39 10.29 -5.25
CA TYR A 25 -0.52 10.90 -3.92
C TYR A 25 -1.24 12.26 -4.02
N GLY A 26 -2.47 12.25 -4.51
CA GLY A 26 -3.36 13.40 -4.51
C GLY A 26 -4.15 13.47 -3.21
N ARG A 27 -3.58 14.07 -2.14
CA ARG A 27 -4.28 14.30 -0.85
C ARG A 27 -5.15 13.11 -0.36
N TYR A 28 -4.65 11.89 -0.45
CA TYR A 28 -5.41 10.71 -0.04
C TYR A 28 -5.27 10.47 1.47
N TYR A 29 -6.35 9.99 2.09
CA TYR A 29 -6.36 9.50 3.45
C TYR A 29 -6.41 7.98 3.44
N VAL A 30 -5.73 7.35 4.39
CA VAL A 30 -5.75 5.90 4.57
C VAL A 30 -6.04 5.54 6.02
N LEU A 31 -6.68 4.39 6.20
CA LEU A 31 -6.86 3.77 7.52
C LEU A 31 -5.72 2.81 7.76
N GLU A 32 -4.83 3.17 8.68
CA GLU A 32 -3.81 2.28 9.19
C GLU A 32 -4.39 1.46 10.35
N ALA A 33 -4.41 0.15 10.19
CA ALA A 33 -4.78 -0.81 11.21
C ALA A 33 -3.52 -1.47 11.77
N VAL A 34 -3.37 -1.45 13.09
CA VAL A 34 -2.26 -2.07 13.82
C VAL A 34 -2.76 -3.33 14.52
N THR A 35 -2.04 -4.43 14.33
CA THR A 35 -2.32 -5.72 14.97
C THR A 35 -1.56 -5.88 16.30
N PRO A 36 -1.93 -6.81 17.18
CA PRO A 36 -1.27 -7.00 18.48
C PRO A 36 0.23 -7.27 18.39
N ASP A 37 0.70 -7.90 17.30
CA ASP A 37 2.11 -8.17 17.03
C ASP A 37 2.86 -6.95 16.43
N GLY A 38 2.18 -5.81 16.30
CA GLY A 38 2.77 -4.55 15.85
C GLY A 38 2.85 -4.39 14.33
N GLN A 39 2.28 -5.31 13.55
CA GLN A 39 2.18 -5.14 12.11
C GLN A 39 1.16 -4.06 11.75
N VAL A 40 1.45 -3.30 10.69
CA VAL A 40 0.61 -2.20 10.21
C VAL A 40 0.08 -2.53 8.83
N PHE A 41 -1.22 -2.36 8.63
CA PHE A 41 -1.92 -2.64 7.38
C PHE A 41 -2.73 -1.44 6.94
N VAL A 42 -2.86 -1.25 5.62
CA VAL A 42 -3.82 -0.31 5.06
C VAL A 42 -5.17 -1.02 4.93
N ALA A 43 -6.10 -0.65 5.79
CA ALA A 43 -7.45 -1.23 5.82
C ALA A 43 -8.43 -0.52 4.88
N GLY A 44 -8.16 0.72 4.49
CA GLY A 44 -9.06 1.52 3.63
C GLY A 44 -8.37 2.78 3.13
N SER A 45 -8.93 3.37 2.06
CA SER A 45 -8.42 4.62 1.48
C SER A 45 -9.56 5.47 0.93
N GLY A 46 -9.39 6.79 0.93
CA GLY A 46 -10.39 7.73 0.47
C GLY A 46 -9.85 9.14 0.24
N SER A 47 -10.70 10.02 -0.31
CA SER A 47 -10.40 11.45 -0.50
C SER A 47 -10.36 12.24 0.81
N ASP A 48 -10.96 11.69 1.86
CA ASP A 48 -11.02 12.18 3.22
C ASP A 48 -11.10 10.98 4.20
N CYS A 49 -11.05 11.25 5.51
CA CYS A 49 -11.14 10.17 6.49
C CYS A 49 -12.49 9.43 6.44
N GLU A 50 -13.59 10.12 6.19
CA GLU A 50 -14.93 9.52 6.21
C GLU A 50 -15.10 8.51 5.06
N SER A 51 -14.70 8.90 3.85
CA SER A 51 -14.65 8.02 2.68
C SER A 51 -13.70 6.84 2.85
N ALA A 52 -12.58 7.01 3.57
CA ALA A 52 -11.68 5.89 3.88
C ALA A 52 -12.35 4.83 4.78
N TRP A 53 -13.37 5.20 5.57
CA TRP A 53 -14.19 4.31 6.40
C TRP A 53 -15.39 3.70 5.67
N ALA A 54 -15.61 4.00 4.38
CA ALA A 54 -16.80 3.51 3.67
C ALA A 54 -16.82 1.97 3.51
N ASN A 55 -15.66 1.36 3.24
CA ASN A 55 -15.52 -0.10 3.07
C ASN A 55 -14.15 -0.60 3.56
N PRO A 56 -13.87 -0.54 4.87
CA PRO A 56 -12.59 -0.97 5.39
C PRO A 56 -12.51 -2.50 5.47
N VAL A 57 -11.33 -3.04 5.15
CA VAL A 57 -11.00 -4.45 5.32
C VAL A 57 -9.96 -4.57 6.42
N PHE A 58 -10.40 -5.08 7.57
CA PHE A 58 -9.52 -5.30 8.71
C PHE A 58 -9.10 -6.77 8.82
N PRO A 59 -7.84 -7.05 9.19
CA PRO A 59 -7.46 -8.38 9.64
C PRO A 59 -8.18 -8.74 10.96
N ALA A 60 -8.25 -10.04 11.28
CA ALA A 60 -9.06 -10.54 12.40
C ALA A 60 -8.67 -10.00 13.78
N ALA A 61 -7.46 -9.45 13.95
CA ALA A 61 -6.96 -8.95 15.22
C ALA A 61 -6.39 -7.55 15.07
N VAL A 62 -7.23 -6.52 15.18
CA VAL A 62 -6.81 -5.10 15.17
C VAL A 62 -6.95 -4.51 16.56
N VAL A 63 -5.90 -3.83 17.04
CA VAL A 63 -5.87 -3.17 18.36
C VAL A 63 -5.94 -1.66 18.27
N ARG A 64 -5.56 -1.08 17.12
CA ARG A 64 -5.64 0.35 16.87
C ARG A 64 -5.91 0.61 15.40
N VAL A 65 -6.79 1.55 15.10
CA VAL A 65 -6.97 2.10 13.75
C VAL A 65 -6.74 3.61 13.80
N SER A 66 -5.96 4.13 12.87
CA SER A 66 -5.73 5.57 12.72
C SER A 66 -6.01 5.98 11.29
N CYS A 67 -6.75 7.08 11.10
CA CYS A 67 -6.84 7.71 9.80
C CYS A 67 -5.67 8.68 9.63
N ILE A 68 -4.83 8.43 8.64
CA ILE A 68 -3.67 9.27 8.35
C ILE A 68 -3.80 9.89 6.96
N ARG A 69 -3.30 11.12 6.82
CA ARG A 69 -3.23 11.81 5.54
C ARG A 69 -1.89 11.50 4.89
N LEU A 70 -1.92 10.88 3.70
CA LEU A 70 -0.73 10.70 2.88
C LEU A 70 -0.41 12.04 2.16
N ARG A 71 0.87 12.43 2.18
CA ARG A 71 1.39 13.67 1.60
C ARG A 71 2.22 13.37 0.38
#